data_AF-A0A966SDK1-F1
#
_entry.id   AF-A0A966SDK1-F1
#
_cell.length_a   1.000
_cell.length_b   1.000
_cell.length_c   1.000
_cell.angle_alpha   90.00
_cell.angle_beta   90.00
_cell.angle_gamma   90.00
#
_symmetry.space_group_name_H-M   'P 1'
#
loop_
_entity.id
_entity.type
_entity.pdbx_description
1 polymer ?
#
loop_
_entity_poly.entity_id
_entity_poly.type
_entity_poly.pdbx_seq_one_letter_code
_entity_poly.pdbx_strand_id
1 'polypeptide(L)'
;MNPLRALTRPEYAFRPRQVFTRLCRALTARPACAEVRLPWGDTVRVCPHETIGSDIWHLGLFDLPVAEVLWRLLETGERALDIGANLGQMTSLLRCKAGPTGHVIAFEPHQ
;
A
#
# COMPACT_ATOMS: atom_id res chain seq x y z
N MET A 1 5.72 -21.50 13.01
CA MET A 1 6.33 -20.53 12.07
C MET A 1 7.74 -20.22 12.55
N ASN A 2 8.76 -20.39 11.69
CA ASN A 2 10.15 -20.12 12.06
C ASN A 2 10.37 -18.59 12.16
N PRO A 3 10.68 -18.02 13.34
CA PRO A 3 10.81 -16.57 13.53
C PRO A 3 11.93 -15.97 12.67
N LEU A 4 12.95 -16.76 12.33
CA LEU A 4 14.04 -16.36 11.44
C LEU A 4 13.56 -16.03 10.01
N ARG A 5 12.45 -16.62 9.56
CA ARG A 5 11.88 -16.38 8.24
C ARG A 5 11.26 -14.98 8.09
N ALA A 6 10.94 -14.34 9.22
CA ALA A 6 10.53 -12.94 9.23
C ALA A 6 11.72 -12.01 8.98
N LEU A 7 12.92 -12.35 9.48
CA LEU A 7 14.15 -11.58 9.29
C LEU A 7 14.71 -11.67 7.86
N THR A 8 14.40 -12.76 7.14
CA THR A 8 14.85 -12.96 5.75
C THR A 8 13.94 -12.36 4.71
N ARG A 9 12.86 -11.65 5.09
CA ARG A 9 12.00 -11.01 4.10
C ARG A 9 12.68 -9.75 3.54
N PRO A 10 12.81 -9.63 2.20
CA PRO A 10 13.49 -8.48 1.59
C PRO A 10 12.82 -7.16 1.98
N GLU A 11 11.50 -7.14 2.17
CA GLU A 11 10.72 -5.97 2.58
C GLU A 11 11.27 -5.26 3.84
N TYR A 12 11.84 -6.00 4.80
CA TYR A 12 12.40 -5.41 6.01
C TYR A 12 13.85 -4.95 5.87
N ALA A 13 14.60 -5.55 4.94
CA ALA A 13 15.94 -5.08 4.60
C ALA A 13 15.87 -3.70 3.94
N PHE A 14 14.90 -3.49 3.05
CA PHE A 14 14.71 -2.21 2.35
C PHE A 14 13.91 -1.18 3.18
N ARG A 15 13.10 -1.60 4.15
CA ARG A 15 12.28 -0.70 4.98
C ARG A 15 12.37 -1.04 6.48
N PRO A 16 13.54 -0.84 7.11
CA PRO A 16 13.73 -1.21 8.53
C PRO A 16 12.82 -0.43 9.48
N ARG A 17 12.45 0.81 9.14
CA ARG A 17 11.46 1.60 9.89
C ARG A 17 10.11 0.89 10.00
N GLN A 18 9.74 0.05 9.04
CA GLN A 18 8.48 -0.69 9.06
C GLN A 18 8.43 -1.72 10.20
N VAL A 19 9.58 -2.28 10.61
CA VAL A 19 9.64 -3.18 11.76
C VAL A 19 9.25 -2.44 13.04
N PHE A 20 9.84 -1.25 13.25
CA PHE A 20 9.51 -0.41 14.40
C PHE A 20 8.04 0.03 14.37
N THR A 21 7.57 0.52 13.22
CA THR A 21 6.17 0.92 13.04
C THR A 21 5.23 -0.25 13.34
N ARG A 22 5.49 -1.46 12.82
CA ARG A 22 4.68 -2.67 13.09
C ARG A 22 4.67 -3.01 14.57
N LEU A 23 5.81 -2.97 15.25
CA LEU A 23 5.92 -3.30 16.66
C LEU A 23 5.15 -2.29 17.53
N CYS A 24 5.35 -0.99 17.32
CA CYS A 24 4.59 0.05 18.00
C CYS A 24 3.08 -0.14 17.77
N ARG A 25 2.70 -0.38 16.52
CA ARG A 25 1.32 -0.56 16.10
C ARG A 25 0.66 -1.83 16.65
N ALA A 26 1.41 -2.91 16.85
CA ALA A 26 0.93 -4.12 17.50
C ALA A 26 0.61 -3.92 18.99
N LEU A 27 1.26 -2.92 19.62
CA LEU A 27 1.07 -2.59 21.05
C LEU A 27 0.06 -1.46 21.28
N THR A 28 -0.40 -0.79 20.22
CA THR A 28 -1.41 0.28 20.30
C THR A 28 -2.80 -0.24 19.98
N ALA A 29 -3.82 0.32 20.63
CA ALA A 29 -5.21 0.05 20.26
C ALA A 29 -5.47 0.46 18.80
N ARG A 30 -6.21 -0.37 18.07
CA ARG A 30 -6.59 -0.08 16.68
C ARG A 30 -7.64 1.03 16.67
N PRO A 31 -7.39 2.16 15.98
CA PRO A 31 -8.40 3.19 15.84
C PRO A 31 -9.49 2.74 14.85
N ALA A 32 -10.68 3.33 14.92
CA ALA A 32 -11.75 3.09 13.95
C ALA A 32 -11.35 3.49 12.53
N CYS A 33 -10.53 4.54 12.41
CA CYS A 33 -10.01 5.04 11.15
C CYS A 33 -8.62 5.65 11.34
N ALA A 34 -7.76 5.53 10.34
CA ALA A 34 -6.42 6.13 10.36
C ALA A 34 -6.01 6.62 8.97
N GLU A 35 -5.23 7.70 8.92
CA GLU A 35 -4.49 8.07 7.72
C GLU A 35 -3.12 7.39 7.71
N VAL A 36 -2.77 6.78 6.59
CA VAL A 36 -1.51 6.09 6.40
C VAL A 36 -0.79 6.68 5.20
N ARG A 37 0.48 7.06 5.40
CA ARG A 37 1.35 7.50 4.32
C ARG A 37 1.93 6.30 3.58
N LEU A 38 1.67 6.24 2.28
CA LEU A 38 2.14 5.23 1.36
C LEU A 38 3.64 5.43 1.03
N PRO A 39 4.33 4.41 0.51
CA PRO A 39 5.77 4.46 0.26
C PRO A 39 6.21 5.59 -0.68
N TRP A 40 5.34 5.99 -1.61
CA TRP A 40 5.59 7.05 -2.58
C TRP A 40 5.09 8.44 -2.14
N GLY A 41 4.56 8.56 -0.92
CA GLY A 41 4.29 9.86 -0.28
C GLY A 41 2.82 10.28 -0.21
N ASP A 42 1.94 9.66 -1.00
CA ASP A 42 0.50 9.84 -0.91
C ASP A 42 -0.07 9.32 0.41
N THR A 43 -1.26 9.77 0.78
CA THR A 43 -1.97 9.32 1.98
C THR A 43 -3.26 8.61 1.60
N VAL A 44 -3.56 7.54 2.32
CA VAL A 44 -4.82 6.79 2.21
C VAL A 44 -5.48 6.72 3.58
N ARG A 45 -6.80 6.91 3.59
CA ARG A 45 -7.63 6.72 4.77
C ARG A 45 -8.05 5.26 4.84
N VAL A 46 -7.80 4.61 5.97
CA VAL A 46 -8.07 3.17 6.15
C VAL A 46 -8.86 2.91 7.42
N CYS A 47 -9.63 1.82 7.41
CA CYS A 47 -10.24 1.22 8.60
C CYS A 47 -9.37 0.02 9.04
N PRO A 48 -8.57 0.13 10.12
CA PRO A 48 -7.68 -0.96 10.56
C PRO A 48 -8.39 -2.24 11.03
N HIS A 49 -9.72 -2.20 11.16
CA HIS A 49 -10.57 -3.35 11.47
C HIS A 49 -10.96 -4.16 10.24
N GLU A 50 -10.83 -3.59 9.03
CA GLU A 50 -11.00 -4.30 7.76
C GLU A 50 -9.69 -4.94 7.34
N THR A 51 -9.73 -6.07 6.61
CA THR A 51 -8.54 -6.83 6.21
C THR A 51 -7.52 -5.97 5.45
N ILE A 52 -7.96 -5.31 4.37
CA ILE A 52 -7.10 -4.45 3.54
C ILE A 52 -6.59 -3.26 4.37
N GLY A 53 -7.49 -2.61 5.11
CA GLY A 53 -7.11 -1.47 5.95
C GLY A 53 -6.12 -1.85 7.06
N SER A 54 -6.22 -3.06 7.63
CA SER A 54 -5.27 -3.59 8.62
C SER A 54 -3.90 -3.81 8.01
N ASP A 55 -3.82 -4.38 6.81
CA ASP A 55 -2.57 -4.59 6.10
C ASP A 55 -1.91 -3.26 5.75
N ILE A 56 -2.66 -2.29 5.22
CA ILE A 56 -2.11 -0.96 4.94
C ILE A 56 -1.66 -0.29 6.24
N TRP A 57 -2.45 -0.40 7.32
CA TRP A 57 -2.09 0.17 8.60
C TRP A 57 -0.86 -0.48 9.24
N HIS A 58 -0.65 -1.78 9.14
CA HIS A 58 0.53 -2.42 9.72
C HIS A 58 1.75 -2.36 8.77
N LEU A 59 1.54 -2.56 7.48
CA LEU A 59 2.60 -2.83 6.50
C LEU A 59 2.89 -1.60 5.60
N GLY A 60 2.01 -0.60 5.61
CA GLY A 60 2.10 0.59 4.77
C GLY A 60 1.69 0.35 3.31
N LEU A 61 1.28 -0.87 2.98
CA LEU A 61 0.74 -1.26 1.67
C LEU A 61 0.00 -2.61 1.79
N PHE A 62 -0.92 -2.83 0.87
CA PHE A 62 -1.62 -4.09 0.62
C PHE A 62 -1.09 -4.72 -0.68
N ASP A 63 -0.98 -6.04 -0.72
CA ASP A 63 -0.54 -6.83 -1.88
C ASP A 63 0.77 -6.33 -2.53
N LEU A 64 1.90 -6.62 -1.87
CA LEU A 64 3.24 -6.25 -2.37
C LEU A 64 3.52 -6.80 -3.78
N PRO A 65 3.25 -8.08 -4.09
CA PRO A 65 3.50 -8.61 -5.43
C PRO A 65 2.75 -7.83 -6.53
N VAL A 66 1.47 -7.53 -6.35
CA VAL A 66 0.70 -6.75 -7.33
C VAL A 66 1.27 -5.35 -7.46
N ALA A 67 1.57 -4.68 -6.34
CA ALA A 67 2.18 -3.35 -6.36
C ALA A 67 3.51 -3.33 -7.15
N GLU A 68 4.36 -4.34 -6.96
CA GLU A 68 5.64 -4.46 -7.68
C GLU A 68 5.44 -4.73 -9.18
N VAL A 69 4.47 -5.58 -9.55
CA VAL A 69 4.14 -5.85 -10.95
C VAL A 69 3.68 -4.56 -11.64
N LEU A 70 2.73 -3.84 -11.04
CA LEU A 70 2.23 -2.57 -11.58
C LEU A 70 3.36 -1.54 -11.73
N TRP A 71 4.24 -1.44 -10.72
CA TRP A 71 5.37 -0.52 -10.75
C TRP A 71 6.40 -0.83 -11.85
N ARG A 72 6.60 -2.11 -12.14
CA ARG A 72 7.57 -2.57 -13.15
C ARG A 72 7.02 -2.55 -14.57
N LEU A 73 5.71 -2.75 -14.74
CA LEU A 73 5.08 -2.83 -16.05
C LEU A 73 4.63 -1.48 -16.60
N LEU A 74 4.17 -0.58 -15.73
CA LEU A 74 3.72 0.74 -16.15
C LEU A 74 4.92 1.64 -16.43
N GLU A 75 4.89 2.38 -17.53
CA GLU A 75 5.89 3.40 -17.84
C GLU A 75 5.36 4.83 -17.64
N THR A 76 6.29 5.78 -17.51
CA THR A 76 5.94 7.21 -17.37
C THR A 76 5.20 7.69 -18.63
N GLY A 77 4.08 8.38 -18.44
CA GLY A 77 3.24 8.88 -19.52
C GLY A 77 2.18 7.90 -20.02
N GLU A 78 2.18 6.66 -19.53
CA GLU A 78 1.20 5.66 -19.95
C GLU A 78 -0.18 5.84 -19.31
N ARG A 79 -1.13 5.08 -19.83
CA ARG A 79 -2.50 5.01 -19.33
C ARG A 79 -2.71 3.73 -18.53
N ALA A 80 -3.34 3.85 -17.37
CA ALA A 80 -3.72 2.71 -16.54
C ALA A 80 -5.21 2.76 -16.18
N LEU A 81 -5.79 1.57 -16.00
CA LEU A 81 -7.16 1.38 -15.55
C LEU A 81 -7.12 0.55 -14.26
N ASP A 82 -7.68 1.09 -13.18
CA ASP A 82 -7.83 0.43 -11.89
C ASP A 82 -9.31 0.11 -11.65
N ILE A 83 -9.67 -1.17 -11.72
CA ILE A 83 -11.04 -1.66 -11.54
C ILE A 83 -11.15 -2.33 -10.17
N GLY A 84 -12.06 -1.85 -9.33
CA GLY A 84 -12.10 -2.21 -7.91
C GLY A 84 -11.07 -1.40 -7.11
N ALA A 85 -11.02 -0.09 -7.36
CA ALA A 85 -10.02 0.80 -6.78
C ALA A 85 -10.03 0.83 -5.23
N ASN A 86 -11.13 0.43 -4.60
CA ASN A 86 -11.29 0.23 -3.17
C ASN A 86 -10.80 1.47 -2.37
N LEU A 87 -9.83 1.32 -1.47
CA LEU A 87 -9.21 2.42 -0.71
C LEU A 87 -8.30 3.35 -1.55
N GLY A 88 -8.09 3.06 -2.83
CA GLY A 88 -7.32 3.88 -3.77
C GLY A 88 -5.81 3.67 -3.72
N GLN A 89 -5.31 2.66 -3.01
CA GLN A 89 -3.87 2.40 -2.92
C GLN A 89 -3.23 2.13 -4.30
N MET A 90 -3.82 1.22 -5.09
CA MET A 90 -3.26 0.86 -6.39
C MET A 90 -3.40 2.01 -7.38
N THR A 91 -4.55 2.70 -7.40
CA THR A 91 -4.75 3.95 -8.15
C THR A 91 -3.65 4.97 -7.85
N SER A 92 -3.33 5.18 -6.57
CA SER A 92 -2.28 6.10 -6.13
C SER A 92 -0.89 5.65 -6.58
N LEU A 93 -0.58 4.35 -6.52
CA LEU A 93 0.66 3.78 -7.07
C LEU A 93 0.78 4.05 -8.57
N LEU A 94 -0.26 3.72 -9.33
CA LEU A 94 -0.33 3.91 -10.77
C LEU A 94 -0.16 5.39 -11.12
N ARG A 95 -0.82 6.29 -10.37
CA ARG A 95 -0.74 7.74 -10.59
C ARG A 95 0.67 8.28 -10.34
N CYS A 96 1.32 7.77 -9.29
CA CYS A 96 2.71 8.11 -8.98
C CYS A 96 3.65 7.64 -10.10
N LYS A 97 3.53 6.38 -10.51
CA LYS A 97 4.41 5.77 -11.52
C LYS A 97 4.20 6.35 -12.93
N ALA A 98 2.95 6.60 -13.33
CA ALA A 98 2.63 7.19 -14.63
C ALA A 98 3.11 8.66 -14.76
N GLY A 99 3.33 9.35 -13.64
CA GLY A 99 3.81 10.73 -13.65
C GLY A 99 2.80 11.75 -14.18
N PRO A 100 3.20 13.02 -14.35
CA PRO A 100 2.28 14.12 -14.64
C PRO A 100 1.64 14.05 -16.04
N THR A 101 2.27 13.35 -16.99
CA THR A 101 1.77 13.20 -18.37
C THR A 101 0.93 11.94 -18.57
N GLY A 102 0.99 11.00 -17.62
CA GLY A 102 0.20 9.77 -17.65
C GLY A 102 -1.23 9.98 -17.15
N HIS A 103 -2.09 8.99 -17.38
CA HIS A 103 -3.50 9.08 -17.03
C HIS A 103 -4.01 7.78 -16.40
N VAL A 104 -4.58 7.88 -15.20
CA VAL A 104 -5.16 6.74 -14.48
C VAL A 104 -6.66 6.92 -14.38
N ILE A 105 -7.40 5.92 -14.85
CA ILE A 105 -8.85 5.84 -14.67
C ILE A 105 -9.10 4.83 -13.56
N ALA A 106 -9.83 5.22 -12.52
CA ALA A 106 -10.16 4.37 -11.40
C ALA A 106 -11.68 4.21 -11.29
N PHE A 107 -12.13 2.99 -11.03
CA PHE A 107 -13.55 2.68 -10.84
C PHE A 107 -13.71 1.77 -9.63
N GLU A 108 -14.64 2.11 -8.75
CA GLU A 108 -15.05 1.28 -7.62
C GLU A 108 -16.59 1.27 -7.56
N PRO A 109 -17.26 0.12 -7.83
CA PRO A 109 -18.72 0.04 -7.85
C PRO A 109 -19.41 0.31 -6.50
N HIS A 110 -18.70 0.28 -5.36
CA HIS A 110 -19.30 0.47 -4.05
C HIS A 110 -18.64 1.61 -3.25
N GLN A 111 -19.47 2.46 -2.63
CA GLN A 111 -19.09 3.33 -1.51
C GLN A 111 -20.01 3.08 -0.33
#